data_AF-A0A7X9WKN5-F1
#
_entry.id   AF-A0A7X9WKN5-F1
#
_cell.length_a   1.000
_cell.length_b   1.000
_cell.length_c   1.000
_cell.angle_alpha   90.00
_cell.angle_beta   90.00
_cell.angle_gamma   90.00
#
_symmetry.space_group_name_H-M   'P 1'
#
loop_
_entity.id
_entity.type
_entity.pdbx_description
1 polymer ?
#
loop_
_entity_poly.entity_id
_entity_poly.type
_entity_poly.pdbx_seq_one_letter_code
_entity_poly.pdbx_strand_id
1 'polypeptide(L)' 'MAENNEPIHLDTDQARAGATPHVTRYVLGFGLVLVVIAFAFILYT' A
#
# COMPACT_ATOMS: atom_id res chain seq x y z
N MET A 1 -42.69 4.16 -1.12
CA MET A 1 -41.37 4.01 -0.48
C MET A 1 -40.41 3.61 -1.57
N ALA A 2 -39.53 4.51 -2.01
CA ALA A 2 -38.54 4.21 -3.03
C ALA A 2 -37.32 3.65 -2.31
N GLU A 3 -37.17 2.32 -2.34
CA GLU A 3 -35.98 1.65 -1.84
C GLU A 3 -34.94 1.67 -2.96
N ASN A 4 -34.24 2.79 -3.06
CA ASN A 4 -32.96 2.88 -3.78
C ASN A 4 -31.89 2.17 -2.95
N ASN A 5 -32.00 0.84 -2.88
CA ASN A 5 -30.96 -0.04 -2.37
C ASN A 5 -29.95 -0.25 -3.50
N GLU A 6 -29.08 0.74 -3.70
CA GLU A 6 -27.87 0.57 -4.49
C GLU A 6 -27.01 -0.47 -3.75
N PRO A 7 -26.87 -1.70 -4.27
CA PRO A 7 -26.01 -2.68 -3.62
C PRO A 7 -24.60 -2.13 -3.68
N ILE A 8 -24.07 -1.74 -2.52
CA ILE A 8 -22.66 -1.44 -2.37
C ILE A 8 -21.92 -2.74 -2.70
N HIS A 9 -21.49 -2.89 -3.95
CA HIS A 9 -20.59 -3.94 -4.39
C HIS A 9 -19.21 -3.68 -3.79
N LEU A 10 -19.06 -3.96 -2.49
CA LEU A 10 -17.74 -4.22 -1.93
C LEU A 10 -17.36 -5.63 -2.40
N ASP A 11 -16.44 -5.72 -3.35
CA ASP A 11 -15.71 -6.94 -3.67
C ASP A 11 -15.27 -7.59 -2.36
N THR A 12 -15.91 -8.70 -2.01
CA THR A 12 -15.69 -9.49 -0.80
C THR A 12 -14.24 -10.00 -0.69
N ASP A 13 -13.46 -9.92 -1.78
CA ASP A 13 -12.02 -10.17 -1.83
C ASP A 13 -11.17 -9.09 -1.12
N GLN A 14 -11.65 -7.85 -0.98
CA GLN A 14 -10.90 -6.81 -0.27
C GLN A 14 -10.88 -7.01 1.26
N ALA A 15 -11.80 -7.79 1.82
CA ALA A 15 -11.87 -8.04 3.26
C ALA A 15 -10.82 -9.04 3.78
N ARG A 16 -10.20 -9.84 2.89
CA ARG A 16 -9.09 -10.76 3.21
C ARG A 16 -7.79 -10.47 2.48
N ALA A 17 -7.78 -9.52 1.55
CA ALA A 17 -6.56 -8.99 0.96
C ALA A 17 -5.92 -8.00 1.94
N GLY A 18 -5.18 -8.53 2.91
CA GLY A 18 -4.32 -7.73 3.77
C GLY A 18 -3.42 -6.83 2.92
N ALA A 19 -3.65 -5.53 3.04
CA ALA A 19 -2.93 -4.46 2.36
C ALA A 19 -3.09 -4.44 0.83
N THR A 20 -3.67 -3.35 0.35
CA THR A 20 -3.59 -2.87 -1.02
C THR A 20 -2.20 -3.16 -1.63
N PRO A 21 -2.07 -4.07 -2.62
CA PRO A 21 -0.78 -4.54 -3.11
C PRO A 21 0.13 -3.40 -3.59
N HIS A 22 -0.49 -2.32 -4.05
CA HIS A 22 0.18 -1.14 -4.56
C HIS A 22 0.90 -0.34 -3.46
N VAL A 23 0.29 -0.20 -2.28
CA VAL A 23 0.86 0.59 -1.17
C VAL A 23 2.06 -0.13 -0.58
N THR A 24 1.95 -1.43 -0.30
CA THR A 24 3.06 -2.25 0.23
C THR A 24 4.27 -2.23 -0.71
N ARG A 25 4.03 -2.29 -2.03
CA ARG A 25 5.11 -2.24 -3.03
C ARG A 25 5.85 -0.90 -3.02
N TYR A 26 5.15 0.22 -2.86
CA TYR A 26 5.79 1.54 -2.74
C TYR A 26 6.55 1.70 -1.44
N VAL A 27 5.94 1.34 -0.30
CA VAL A 27 6.61 1.47 1.00
C VAL A 27 7.89 0.62 1.04
N LEU A 28 7.84 -0.60 0.51
CA LEU A 28 9.02 -1.46 0.42
C LEU A 28 10.09 -0.86 -0.51
N GLY A 29 9.69 -0.39 -1.70
CA GLY A 29 10.61 0.20 -2.68
C GLY A 29 11.28 1.48 -2.15
N PHE A 30 10.49 2.46 -1.72
CA PHE A 30 11.00 3.73 -1.20
C PHE A 30 11.79 3.54 0.09
N GLY A 31 11.31 2.69 1.01
CA GLY A 31 12.00 2.41 2.26
C GLY A 31 13.38 1.80 2.03
N LEU A 32 13.47 0.80 1.14
CA LEU A 32 14.75 0.19 0.79
C LEU A 32 15.73 1.21 0.18
N VAL A 33 15.26 2.03 -0.76
CA VAL A 33 16.08 3.07 -1.41
C VAL A 33 16.60 4.08 -0.39
N LEU A 34 15.75 4.55 0.53
CA LEU A 34 16.15 5.49 1.58
C LEU A 34 17.22 4.90 2.50
N VAL A 35 17.11 3.63 2.89
CA VAL A 35 18.11 2.95 3.72
C VAL A 35 19.45 2.86 2.97
N VAL A 36 19.44 2.49 1.70
CA VAL A 36 20.66 2.43 0.88
C VAL A 36 21.32 3.79 0.78
N ILE A 37 20.55 4.86 0.56
CA ILE A 37 21.07 6.24 0.51
C ILE A 37 21.66 6.64 1.86
N ALA A 38 20.98 6.33 2.97
CA ALA A 38 21.46 6.65 4.31
C ALA A 38 22.79 5.94 4.62
N PHE A 39 22.91 4.65 4.30
CA PHE A 39 24.16 3.91 4.46
C PHE A 39 25.27 4.42 3.54
N ALA A 40 24.96 4.73 2.29
CA ALA A 40 25.91 5.34 1.38
C ALA A 40 26.43 6.67 1.95
N PHE A 41 25.54 7.51 2.46
CA PHE A 41 25.93 8.75 3.11
C PHE A 41 26.89 8.50 4.27
N ILE A 42 26.55 7.61 5.21
CA ILE A 42 27.43 7.26 6.33
C ILE A 42 28.81 6.73 5.88
N LEU A 43 28.86 5.94 4.81
CA LEU A 43 30.11 5.36 4.31
C LEU A 43 30.98 6.36 3.53
N TYR A 44 30.36 7.34 2.87
CA TYR A 44 31.04 8.34 2.05
C TYR A 44 31.25 9.69 2.77
N THR A 45 30.73 9.85 3.99
CA THR A 45 31.06 10.97 4.90
C THR A 45 32.23 10.61 5.78
#